data_AF-A0A7Y2JYI8-F1
#
_entry.id   AF-A0A7Y2JYI8-F1
#
_cell.length_a   1.000
_cell.length_b   1.000
_cell.length_c   1.000
_cell.angle_alpha   90.00
_cell.angle_beta   90.00
_cell.angle_gamma   90.00
#
_symmetry.space_group_name_H-M   'P 1'
#
loop_
_entity.id
_entity.type
_entity.pdbx_description
1 polymer ?
#
loop_
_entity_poly.entity_id
_entity_poly.type
_entity_poly.pdbx_seq_one_letter_code
_entity_poly.pdbx_strand_id
1 'polypeptide(L)' 'MTNKIGNKHEAQHRGKQERLEIRRTNIAREAVKMAEARGKYRNQVKGRPQMDQSASA' A
#
# COMPACT_ATOMS: atom_id res chain seq x y z
N MET A 1 16.24 25.63 -11.61
CA MET A 1 15.12 25.78 -12.57
C MET A 1 13.97 24.94 -12.08
N THR A 2 12.84 25.55 -11.74
CA THR A 2 11.62 24.82 -11.38
C THR A 2 11.06 24.19 -12.66
N ASN A 3 10.98 22.87 -12.70
CA ASN A 3 10.36 22.18 -13.82
C ASN A 3 8.89 22.62 -13.88
N LYS A 4 8.52 23.44 -14.87
CA LYS A 4 7.13 23.85 -15.09
C LYS A 4 6.33 22.58 -15.37
N ILE A 5 5.55 22.15 -14.38
CA ILE A 5 4.58 21.05 -14.50
C ILE A 5 3.46 21.60 -15.39
N GLY A 6 3.63 21.48 -16.71
CA GLY A 6 2.56 21.75 -17.65
C GLY A 6 1.50 20.65 -17.61
N ASN A 7 0.93 20.28 -18.76
CA ASN A 7 -0.01 19.15 -18.90
C ASN A 7 0.65 17.75 -18.72
N LYS A 8 1.82 17.69 -18.09
CA LYS A 8 2.61 16.48 -17.88
C LYS A 8 2.37 15.98 -16.47
N HIS A 9 2.05 14.70 -16.35
CA HIS A 9 1.86 14.07 -15.06
C HIS A 9 3.16 14.11 -14.25
N GLU A 10 3.09 14.30 -12.93
CA GLU A 10 4.27 14.36 -12.04
C GLU A 10 5.23 13.19 -12.27
N ALA A 11 4.69 12.00 -12.50
CA ALA A 11 5.45 10.78 -12.82
C ALA A 11 6.38 10.91 -14.05
N GLN A 12 6.05 11.78 -15.01
CA GLN A 12 6.86 12.03 -16.22
C GLN A 12 8.05 12.95 -15.94
N HIS A 13 8.01 13.73 -14.86
CA HIS A 13 9.12 14.58 -14.42
C HIS A 13 10.12 13.82 -13.52
N ARG A 14 9.81 12.59 -13.14
CA ARG A 14 10.63 11.81 -12.20
C ARG A 14 11.87 11.22 -12.86
N GLY A 15 13.00 11.36 -12.17
CA GLY A 15 14.26 10.73 -12.56
C GLY A 15 14.22 9.20 -12.46
N LYS A 16 15.26 8.53 -12.96
CA LYS A 16 15.39 7.06 -12.84
C LYS A 16 15.51 6.63 -11.37
N GLN A 17 16.28 7.35 -10.57
CA GLN A 17 16.50 7.04 -9.14
C GLN A 17 15.22 7.23 -8.31
N GLU A 18 14.55 8.37 -8.47
CA GLU A 18 13.28 8.65 -7.79
C GLU A 18 12.21 7.58 -8.10
N ARG A 19 12.11 7.14 -9.36
CA ARG A 19 11.20 6.04 -9.73
C ARG A 19 11.56 4.72 -9.04
N LEU A 20 12.84 4.42 -8.87
CA LEU A 20 13.30 3.22 -8.16
C LEU A 20 12.99 3.30 -6.66
N GLU A 21 13.21 4.45 -6.04
CA GLU A 21 12.89 4.69 -4.62
C GLU A 21 11.39 4.58 -4.36
N ILE A 22 10.56 5.20 -5.19
CA ILE A 22 9.10 5.07 -5.11
C ILE A 22 8.68 3.62 -5.29
N ARG A 23 9.28 2.88 -6.23
CA ARG A 23 8.96 1.46 -6.44
C ARG A 23 9.30 0.64 -5.20
N ARG A 24 10.49 0.83 -4.61
CA ARG A 24 10.92 0.13 -3.40
C ARG A 24 10.02 0.41 -2.20
N THR A 25 9.67 1.67 -1.99
CA THR A 25 8.77 2.08 -0.90
C THR A 25 7.36 1.52 -1.09
N ASN A 26 6.82 1.52 -2.32
CA ASN A 26 5.52 0.92 -2.61
C ASN A 26 5.51 -0.60 -2.35
N ILE A 27 6.56 -1.32 -2.76
CA ILE A 27 6.69 -2.77 -2.49
C ILE A 27 6.70 -3.02 -0.98
N ALA A 28 7.47 -2.25 -0.22
CA ALA A 28 7.54 -2.39 1.23
C ALA A 28 6.17 -2.13 1.90
N ARG A 29 5.45 -1.09 1.46
CA ARG A 29 4.10 -0.77 1.96
C ARG A 29 3.11 -1.88 1.66
N GLU A 30 3.09 -2.40 0.43
CA GLU A 30 2.20 -3.50 0.06
C GLU A 30 2.56 -4.79 0.81
N ALA A 31 3.84 -5.05 1.07
CA ALA A 31 4.26 -6.20 1.89
C ALA A 31 3.70 -6.11 3.31
N VAL A 32 3.75 -4.93 3.95
CA VAL A 32 3.16 -4.71 5.28
C VAL A 32 1.65 -4.89 5.25
N LYS A 33 0.95 -4.25 4.30
CA LYS A 33 -0.50 -4.38 4.13
C LYS A 33 -0.94 -5.84 3.93
N MET A 34 -0.18 -6.60 3.14
CA MET A 34 -0.45 -8.02 2.92
C MET A 34 -0.17 -8.85 4.18
N ALA A 35 0.86 -8.53 4.96
CA ALA A 35 1.13 -9.20 6.23
C ALA A 35 0.01 -8.94 7.25
N GLU A 36 -0.46 -7.70 7.37
CA GLU A 36 -1.59 -7.33 8.22
C GLU A 36 -2.88 -8.02 7.78
N ALA A 37 -3.20 -7.99 6.48
CA ALA A 37 -4.36 -8.66 5.94
C ALA A 37 -4.28 -10.17 6.16
N ARG A 38 -3.11 -10.80 5.96
CA ARG A 38 -2.90 -12.21 6.28
C ARG A 38 -3.15 -12.46 7.75
N GLY A 39 -2.59 -11.68 8.67
CA GLY A 39 -2.83 -11.83 10.11
C GLY A 39 -4.32 -11.75 10.47
N LYS A 40 -5.01 -10.73 9.93
CA LYS A 40 -6.44 -10.49 10.18
C LYS A 40 -7.34 -11.57 9.61
N TYR A 41 -7.03 -12.05 8.40
CA TYR A 41 -7.94 -12.90 7.62
C TYR A 41 -7.49 -14.36 7.50
N ARG A 42 -6.35 -14.75 8.08
CA ARG A 42 -5.79 -16.13 7.99
C ARG A 42 -6.81 -17.21 8.28
N ASN A 43 -7.66 -16.97 9.29
CA ASN A 43 -8.65 -17.92 9.77
C ASN A 43 -10.10 -17.46 9.45
N GLN A 44 -10.27 -16.39 8.67
CA GLN A 44 -11.60 -15.90 8.32
C GLN A 44 -12.22 -16.82 7.27
N VAL A 45 -13.25 -17.56 7.67
CA VAL A 45 -14.05 -18.38 6.77
C VAL A 45 -14.95 -17.47 5.92
N LYS A 46 -14.89 -17.62 4.59
CA LYS A 46 -15.70 -16.85 3.64
C LYS A 46 -17.20 -16.99 3.97
N GLY A 47 -17.90 -15.86 4.05
CA GLY A 47 -19.34 -15.82 4.32
C GLY A 47 -19.74 -15.88 5.79
N ARG A 48 -18.78 -15.98 6.72
CA ARG A 48 -19.06 -15.81 8.15
C ARG A 48 -18.89 -14.34 8.55
N PRO A 49 -19.81 -13.78 9.34
CA PRO A 49 -19.62 -12.44 9.89
C PRO A 49 -18.32 -12.43 10.71
N GLN A 50 -17.56 -11.35 10.59
CA GLN A 50 -16.33 -11.16 11.34
C GLN A 50 -16.71 -11.14 12.83
N MET A 51 -16.21 -12.10 13.62
CA MET A 51 -16.46 -12.11 15.07
C MET A 51 -15.95 -10.78 15.63
N ASP A 52 -16.85 -10.04 16.27
CA ASP A 52 -16.52 -8.80 16.94
C ASP A 52 -15.66 -9.11 18.17
N GLN A 53 -14.35 -8.88 18.05
CA GLN A 53 -13.39 -9.16 19.11
C GLN A 53 -13.52 -8.18 20.29
N SER A 54 -14.37 -7.15 20.19
CA SER A 54 -14.65 -6.23 21.30
C SER A 54 -15.44 -6.85 22.45
N ALA A 55 -16.05 -8.02 22.26
CA ALA A 55 -16.81 -8.74 23.30
C ALA A 55 -15.96 -9.69 24.16
N SER A 56 -14.63 -9.72 23.96
CA SER A 56 -13.69 -10.59 24.68
C SER A 56 -12.79 -9.76 25.61
N ALA A 57 -13.38 -9.11 26.61
CA ALA A 57 -12.66 -8.40 27.68
C ALA A 57 -13.16 -8.87 29.04
#